data_AF-A0ABD6DPA4-F1
#
_entry.id   AF-A0ABD6DPA4-F1
#
_cell.length_a   1.000
_cell.length_b   1.000
_cell.length_c   1.000
_cell.angle_alpha   90.00
_cell.angle_beta   90.00
_cell.angle_gamma   90.00
#
_symmetry.space_group_name_H-M   'P 1'
#
loop_
_entity.id
_entity.type
_entity.pdbx_description
1 polymer ?
#
loop_
_entity_poly.entity_id
_entity_poly.type
_entity_poly.pdbx_seq_one_letter_code
_entity_poly.pdbx_strand_id
1 'polypeptide(L)'
;MRTEAVLAGVALFVLVATAGVLVAVPDAVQSPTSEPTDPGVGSISDLTIAVENVSGGTATFAVTPYIEHRGNPAPNVSVVLRAVDDESGVVADTRTLPLGELTGGREVNATGTLAVPREGGYRIEAVLYRDGRRLDTGSRTVSGVDSLVPEYERTPVAFHDFAGADLPVIEYSIASVSADEATLDVTTYLTNTGDAPADDLRFVLKARQNGSNVVADRTTVDVGRVDPGETVTPTAELTVPDGYDYYLDAILWRGDTVVDTQRSVANLGPGTGLSVDEPTDTDGFRSGDFADDGGAGRPPERTEAAADGGGQPGFGVPVALAGLLATALFARRLRR
;
A
#
# COMPACT_ATOMS: atom_id res chain seq x y z
N MET A 1 109.60 31.35 -53.63
CA MET A 1 108.32 31.98 -53.21
C MET A 1 107.26 30.90 -53.25
N ARG A 2 106.78 30.51 -52.04
CA ARG A 2 105.54 29.79 -51.61
C ARG A 2 104.89 28.82 -52.61
N THR A 3 104.60 27.55 -52.32
CA THR A 3 104.64 26.65 -51.14
C THR A 3 104.38 25.26 -51.75
N GLU A 4 105.25 24.26 -51.57
CA GLU A 4 105.06 23.14 -50.60
C GLU A 4 103.68 22.45 -50.73
N ALA A 5 103.53 21.12 -50.81
CA ALA A 5 104.47 20.01 -50.75
C ALA A 5 103.70 18.70 -51.14
N VAL A 6 104.44 17.78 -51.77
CA VAL A 6 104.61 16.37 -51.36
C VAL A 6 103.43 15.36 -51.43
N LEU A 7 103.61 14.44 -52.40
CA LEU A 7 103.48 12.95 -52.38
C LEU A 7 102.12 12.28 -52.05
N ALA A 8 101.55 11.52 -53.01
CA ALA A 8 101.76 10.07 -53.28
C ALA A 8 100.78 9.18 -52.49
N GLY A 9 100.14 8.13 -52.97
CA GLY A 9 100.15 7.39 -54.23
C GLY A 9 99.42 6.04 -54.02
N VAL A 10 99.03 5.38 -55.12
CA VAL A 10 98.90 3.91 -55.32
C VAL A 10 97.68 3.21 -54.67
N ALA A 11 96.67 2.78 -55.47
CA ALA A 11 96.41 1.42 -56.03
C ALA A 11 96.09 0.34 -54.94
N LEU A 12 95.11 -0.58 -55.04
CA LEU A 12 94.85 -1.58 -56.09
C LEU A 12 93.76 -2.58 -55.55
N PHE A 13 93.01 -3.26 -56.46
CA PHE A 13 92.65 -4.71 -56.46
C PHE A 13 91.27 -5.32 -56.01
N VAL A 14 90.78 -6.22 -56.89
CA VAL A 14 90.02 -7.51 -56.71
C VAL A 14 88.50 -7.42 -56.47
N LEU A 15 87.55 -7.89 -57.31
CA LEU A 15 87.22 -9.19 -57.98
C LEU A 15 86.64 -10.28 -57.04
N VAL A 16 85.40 -10.72 -57.33
CA VAL A 16 84.67 -11.92 -56.85
C VAL A 16 83.90 -11.80 -55.52
N ALA A 17 82.56 -11.81 -55.58
CA ALA A 17 81.71 -12.75 -54.83
C ALA A 17 80.20 -12.55 -55.13
N THR A 18 79.66 -13.57 -55.78
CA THR A 18 78.27 -14.05 -55.85
C THR A 18 77.48 -13.96 -54.52
N ALA A 19 76.15 -13.74 -54.66
CA ALA A 19 75.04 -14.14 -53.78
C ALA A 19 74.40 -13.11 -52.79
N GLY A 20 73.07 -12.98 -52.88
CA GLY A 20 72.15 -12.35 -51.91
C GLY A 20 71.78 -10.91 -52.28
N VAL A 21 70.52 -10.49 -52.45
CA VAL A 21 69.28 -10.88 -51.77
C VAL A 21 68.10 -10.55 -52.70
N LEU A 22 67.24 -11.55 -52.94
CA LEU A 22 65.82 -11.34 -53.27
C LEU A 22 65.23 -10.43 -52.20
N VAL A 23 64.91 -9.18 -52.53
CA VAL A 23 64.09 -8.35 -51.65
C VAL A 23 62.67 -8.90 -51.74
N ALA A 24 62.40 -9.91 -50.91
CA ALA A 24 61.07 -10.24 -50.46
C ALA A 24 60.50 -8.97 -49.83
N VAL A 25 59.49 -8.38 -50.45
CA VAL A 25 58.58 -7.46 -49.77
C VAL A 25 57.78 -8.36 -48.82
N PRO A 26 57.96 -8.29 -47.49
CA PRO A 26 57.04 -8.93 -46.59
C PRO A 26 55.79 -8.05 -46.59
N ASP A 27 54.81 -8.46 -47.38
CA ASP A 27 53.43 -8.00 -47.29
C ASP A 27 52.82 -8.49 -45.97
N ALA A 28 53.29 -7.89 -44.88
CA ALA A 28 52.82 -8.16 -43.52
C ALA A 28 52.69 -6.84 -42.78
N VAL A 29 51.94 -5.91 -43.37
CA VAL A 29 51.19 -4.95 -42.55
C VAL A 29 50.09 -5.77 -41.88
N GLN A 30 50.42 -6.34 -40.72
CA GLN A 30 49.39 -6.71 -39.76
C GLN A 30 48.65 -5.42 -39.46
N SER A 31 47.48 -5.24 -40.08
CA SER A 31 46.55 -4.19 -39.69
C SER A 31 46.38 -4.33 -38.18
N PRO A 32 46.53 -3.26 -37.38
CA PRO A 32 46.25 -3.36 -35.96
C PRO A 32 44.85 -3.94 -35.84
N THR A 33 44.73 -5.10 -35.21
CA THR A 33 43.44 -5.71 -34.90
C THR A 33 42.64 -4.63 -34.21
N SER A 34 41.65 -4.07 -34.93
CA SER A 34 40.80 -3.04 -34.35
C SER A 34 40.14 -3.69 -33.14
N GLU A 35 40.33 -3.12 -31.97
CA GLU A 35 39.64 -3.61 -30.77
C GLU A 35 38.15 -3.72 -31.11
N PRO A 36 37.48 -4.82 -30.69
CA PRO A 36 36.06 -4.99 -30.99
C PRO A 36 35.31 -3.71 -30.60
N THR A 37 34.59 -3.11 -31.54
CA THR A 37 33.83 -1.86 -31.31
C THR A 37 32.44 -2.13 -30.74
N ASP A 38 32.09 -3.40 -30.53
CA ASP A 38 30.79 -3.77 -29.98
C ASP A 38 30.63 -3.17 -28.57
N PRO A 39 29.54 -2.43 -28.32
CA PRO A 39 29.30 -1.85 -27.00
C PRO A 39 29.22 -2.95 -25.95
N GLY A 40 29.74 -2.66 -24.76
CA GLY A 40 29.75 -3.60 -23.64
C GLY A 40 28.36 -4.10 -23.27
N VAL A 41 28.34 -5.23 -22.58
CA VAL A 41 27.11 -5.85 -22.07
C VAL A 41 26.74 -5.23 -20.72
N GLY A 42 25.45 -5.17 -20.45
CA GLY A 42 24.91 -4.85 -19.13
C GLY A 42 23.98 -5.97 -18.69
N SER A 43 24.09 -6.40 -17.44
CA SER A 43 23.20 -7.37 -16.81
C SER A 43 22.74 -6.86 -15.46
N ILE A 44 21.52 -7.18 -15.06
CA ILE A 44 21.00 -6.83 -13.74
C ILE A 44 21.55 -7.87 -12.74
N SER A 45 22.42 -7.42 -11.84
CA SER A 45 23.04 -8.26 -10.80
C SER A 45 22.12 -8.44 -9.59
N ASP A 46 21.38 -7.39 -9.22
CA ASP A 46 20.48 -7.36 -8.07
C ASP A 46 19.35 -6.33 -8.28
N LEU A 47 18.30 -6.40 -7.47
CA LEU A 47 17.15 -5.50 -7.44
C LEU A 47 16.66 -5.33 -6.00
N THR A 48 17.02 -4.24 -5.31
CA THR A 48 16.51 -3.99 -3.95
C THR A 48 15.19 -3.22 -3.98
N ILE A 49 14.34 -3.47 -2.99
CA ILE A 49 13.03 -2.85 -2.83
C ILE A 49 12.90 -2.43 -1.37
N ALA A 50 12.57 -1.17 -1.13
CA ALA A 50 12.28 -0.63 0.19
C ALA A 50 10.91 0.05 0.20
N VAL A 51 10.21 -0.01 1.32
CA VAL A 51 8.99 0.77 1.52
C VAL A 51 9.40 2.21 1.80
N GLU A 52 8.94 3.15 0.98
CA GLU A 52 9.23 4.58 1.13
C GLU A 52 8.11 5.30 1.89
N ASN A 53 6.86 5.07 1.50
CA ASN A 53 5.70 5.67 2.14
C ASN A 53 4.48 4.74 2.02
N VAL A 54 3.59 4.79 3.02
CA VAL A 54 2.33 4.06 3.02
C VAL A 54 1.20 5.00 3.45
N SER A 55 0.22 5.16 2.56
CA SER A 55 -1.04 5.86 2.81
C SER A 55 -2.19 4.84 2.85
N GLY A 56 -3.43 5.28 3.12
CA GLY A 56 -4.55 4.35 3.32
C GLY A 56 -4.84 3.46 2.12
N GLY A 57 -4.62 3.96 0.91
CA GLY A 57 -4.88 3.23 -0.35
C GLY A 57 -3.67 3.01 -1.24
N THR A 58 -2.48 3.47 -0.87
CA THR A 58 -1.30 3.39 -1.74
C THR A 58 -0.04 3.09 -0.96
N ALA A 59 0.75 2.12 -1.44
CA ALA A 59 2.10 1.84 -0.99
C ALA A 59 3.10 2.30 -2.07
N THR A 60 4.10 3.07 -1.65
CA THR A 60 5.19 3.53 -2.51
C THR A 60 6.46 2.78 -2.18
N PHE A 61 7.07 2.18 -3.20
CA PHE A 61 8.31 1.44 -3.10
C PHE A 61 9.46 2.17 -3.78
N ALA A 62 10.58 2.32 -3.08
CA ALA A 62 11.86 2.69 -3.66
C ALA A 62 12.55 1.44 -4.18
N VAL A 63 12.80 1.40 -5.49
CA VAL A 63 13.33 0.24 -6.21
C VAL A 63 14.68 0.60 -6.84
N THR A 64 15.71 -0.17 -6.50
CA THR A 64 17.09 0.07 -6.94
C THR A 64 17.63 -1.16 -7.66
N PRO A 65 17.61 -1.18 -9.02
CA PRO A 65 18.37 -2.13 -9.81
C PRO A 65 19.87 -1.86 -9.69
N TYR A 66 20.65 -2.93 -9.61
CA TYR A 66 22.11 -2.93 -9.72
C TYR A 66 22.47 -3.54 -11.07
N ILE A 67 23.21 -2.77 -11.87
CA ILE A 67 23.57 -3.12 -13.24
C ILE A 67 25.07 -3.31 -13.30
N GLU A 68 25.51 -4.53 -13.60
CA GLU A 68 26.89 -4.82 -13.87
C GLU A 68 27.21 -4.56 -15.35
N HIS A 69 28.17 -3.68 -15.61
CA HIS A 69 28.65 -3.37 -16.95
C HIS A 69 30.01 -4.01 -17.20
N ARG A 70 30.17 -4.68 -18.35
CA ARG A 70 31.45 -5.26 -18.80
C ARG A 70 31.74 -4.92 -20.26
N GLY A 71 33.00 -4.64 -20.57
CA GLY A 71 33.48 -4.39 -21.94
C GLY A 71 33.56 -2.90 -22.29
N ASN A 72 33.36 -2.59 -23.57
CA ASN A 72 33.45 -1.23 -24.12
C ASN A 72 32.32 -0.31 -23.63
N PRO A 73 32.46 1.02 -23.77
CA PRO A 73 31.38 1.96 -23.47
C PRO A 73 30.03 1.56 -24.07
N ALA A 74 28.97 1.65 -23.28
CA ALA A 74 27.60 1.38 -23.70
C ALA A 74 26.75 2.66 -23.57
N PRO A 75 26.43 3.36 -24.68
CA PRO A 75 25.63 4.58 -24.66
C PRO A 75 24.13 4.30 -24.50
N ASN A 76 23.35 5.34 -24.17
CA ASN A 76 21.88 5.33 -24.17
C ASN A 76 21.25 4.18 -23.37
N VAL A 77 21.84 3.86 -22.23
CA VAL A 77 21.33 2.83 -21.32
C VAL A 77 20.22 3.41 -20.45
N SER A 78 19.15 2.64 -20.28
CA SER A 78 18.04 2.96 -19.39
C SER A 78 17.45 1.71 -18.76
N VAL A 79 16.77 1.86 -17.62
CA VAL A 79 16.02 0.79 -16.98
C VAL A 79 14.56 1.20 -16.90
N VAL A 80 13.65 0.30 -17.29
CA VAL A 80 12.22 0.45 -17.06
C VAL A 80 11.83 -0.43 -15.88
N LEU A 81 11.40 0.21 -14.80
CA LEU A 81 10.80 -0.41 -13.63
C LEU A 81 9.29 -0.55 -13.84
N ARG A 82 8.71 -1.68 -13.42
CA ARG A 82 7.27 -1.91 -13.45
C ARG A 82 6.83 -2.60 -12.17
N ALA A 83 5.67 -2.23 -11.66
CA ALA A 83 4.94 -3.03 -10.69
C ALA A 83 3.80 -3.74 -11.43
N VAL A 84 3.78 -5.06 -11.36
CA VAL A 84 2.75 -5.89 -11.98
C VAL A 84 2.00 -6.60 -10.88
N ASP A 85 0.69 -6.39 -10.80
CA ASP A 85 -0.18 -7.10 -9.87
C ASP A 85 -0.02 -8.62 -10.07
N ASP A 86 0.26 -9.35 -9.00
CA ASP A 86 0.68 -10.74 -9.10
C ASP A 86 -0.47 -11.70 -9.43
N GLU A 87 -1.71 -11.30 -9.12
CA GLU A 87 -2.94 -12.06 -9.38
C GLU A 87 -3.49 -11.80 -10.80
N SER A 88 -3.71 -10.54 -11.16
CA SER A 88 -4.30 -10.13 -12.43
C SER A 88 -3.29 -10.02 -13.58
N GLY A 89 -2.00 -9.85 -13.27
CA GLY A 89 -0.95 -9.60 -14.26
C GLY A 89 -1.00 -8.20 -14.88
N VAL A 90 -1.79 -7.28 -14.34
CA VAL A 90 -1.92 -5.90 -14.83
C VAL A 90 -0.76 -5.04 -14.30
N VAL A 91 -0.21 -4.18 -15.16
CA VAL A 91 0.82 -3.21 -14.75
C VAL A 91 0.15 -2.09 -13.95
N ALA A 92 0.46 -2.00 -12.66
CA ALA A 92 -0.05 -0.98 -11.76
C ALA A 92 0.70 0.36 -11.92
N ASP A 93 2.02 0.30 -12.08
CA ASP A 93 2.85 1.50 -12.27
C ASP A 93 4.11 1.20 -13.10
N THR A 94 4.68 2.25 -13.71
CA THR A 94 5.89 2.16 -14.54
C THR A 94 6.77 3.40 -14.41
N ARG A 95 8.07 3.18 -14.21
CA ARG A 95 9.06 4.25 -14.10
C ARG A 95 10.27 3.97 -15.01
N THR A 96 10.72 4.98 -15.75
CA THR A 96 11.95 4.87 -16.56
C THR A 96 13.09 5.64 -15.91
N LEU A 97 14.24 4.99 -15.78
CA LEU A 97 15.47 5.54 -15.21
C LEU A 97 16.55 5.65 -16.30
N PRO A 98 16.94 6.87 -16.71
CA PRO A 98 18.05 7.05 -17.63
C PRO A 98 19.38 6.82 -16.91
N LEU A 99 20.22 5.93 -17.43
CA LEU A 99 21.59 5.70 -16.95
C LEU A 99 22.66 6.37 -17.82
N GLY A 100 22.31 6.70 -19.07
CA GLY A 100 23.22 7.38 -19.99
C GLY A 100 24.28 6.44 -20.55
N GLU A 101 25.54 6.85 -20.54
CA GLU A 101 26.66 6.02 -20.98
C GLU A 101 27.29 5.27 -19.80
N LEU A 102 27.40 3.94 -19.94
CA LEU A 102 28.12 3.09 -18.99
C LEU A 102 29.54 2.87 -19.50
N THR A 103 30.53 3.02 -18.61
CA THR A 103 31.95 2.86 -18.91
C THR A 103 32.71 2.24 -17.74
N GLY A 104 33.90 1.72 -18.01
CA GLY A 104 34.89 1.39 -16.97
C GLY A 104 34.68 0.07 -16.23
N GLY A 105 33.85 -0.85 -16.75
CA GLY A 105 33.72 -2.20 -16.20
C GLY A 105 33.30 -2.22 -14.71
N ARG A 106 32.23 -1.51 -14.37
CA ARG A 106 31.78 -1.28 -12.98
C ARG A 106 30.30 -1.57 -12.81
N GLU A 107 29.88 -1.71 -11.56
CA GLU A 107 28.47 -1.69 -11.20
C GLU A 107 27.93 -0.26 -11.16
N VAL A 108 26.72 -0.07 -11.68
CA VAL A 108 25.97 1.19 -11.66
C VAL A 108 24.57 0.91 -11.14
N ASN A 109 24.04 1.81 -10.32
CA ASN A 109 22.68 1.72 -9.81
C ASN A 109 21.96 3.06 -9.98
N ALA A 110 20.63 3.00 -9.96
CA ALA A 110 19.76 4.17 -9.89
C ALA A 110 18.48 3.76 -9.16
N THR A 111 17.99 4.62 -8.27
CA THR A 111 16.74 4.37 -7.53
C THR A 111 15.58 5.07 -8.22
N GLY A 112 14.48 4.35 -8.38
CA GLY A 112 13.20 4.87 -8.85
C GLY A 112 12.08 4.50 -7.90
N THR A 113 10.97 5.22 -7.97
CA THR A 113 9.80 4.96 -7.14
C THR A 113 8.69 4.33 -7.96
N LEU A 114 7.95 3.40 -7.36
CA LEU A 114 6.74 2.79 -7.90
C LEU A 114 5.62 2.91 -6.86
N ALA A 115 4.48 3.46 -7.25
CA ALA A 115 3.31 3.62 -6.38
C ALA A 115 2.21 2.64 -6.81
N VAL A 116 1.76 1.80 -5.88
CA VAL A 116 0.75 0.76 -6.15
C VAL A 116 -0.40 0.83 -5.15
N PRO A 117 -1.60 0.35 -5.50
CA PRO A 117 -2.66 0.13 -4.53
C PRO A 117 -2.17 -0.67 -3.33
N ARG A 118 -2.59 -0.29 -2.11
CA ARG A 118 -2.21 -0.97 -0.86
C ARG A 118 -2.99 -2.28 -0.66
N GLU A 119 -2.85 -3.18 -1.62
CA GLU A 119 -3.65 -4.40 -1.74
C GLU A 119 -2.79 -5.52 -2.36
N GLY A 120 -3.00 -6.76 -1.92
CA GLY A 120 -2.46 -7.95 -2.59
C GLY A 120 -0.93 -8.02 -2.65
N GLY A 121 -0.43 -8.50 -3.79
CA GLY A 121 0.99 -8.65 -4.07
C GLY A 121 1.38 -8.12 -5.45
N TYR A 122 2.66 -7.80 -5.61
CA TYR A 122 3.19 -7.26 -6.86
C TYR A 122 4.51 -7.94 -7.22
N ARG A 123 4.64 -8.30 -8.49
CA ARG A 123 5.94 -8.58 -9.11
C ARG A 123 6.55 -7.27 -9.61
N ILE A 124 7.65 -6.87 -8.99
CA ILE A 124 8.46 -5.74 -9.41
C ILE A 124 9.47 -6.22 -10.44
N GLU A 125 9.45 -5.61 -11.63
CA GLU A 125 10.32 -5.96 -12.76
C GLU A 125 11.24 -4.77 -13.09
N ALA A 126 12.51 -5.06 -13.36
CA ALA A 126 13.47 -4.11 -13.91
C ALA A 126 13.91 -4.63 -15.29
N VAL A 127 13.68 -3.84 -16.33
CA VAL A 127 14.02 -4.21 -17.71
C VAL A 127 15.09 -3.26 -18.22
N LEU A 128 16.28 -3.79 -18.51
CA LEU A 128 17.42 -3.02 -18.99
C LEU A 128 17.35 -2.85 -20.51
N TYR A 129 17.52 -1.63 -20.98
CA TYR A 129 17.53 -1.26 -22.39
C TYR A 129 18.82 -0.54 -22.78
N ARG A 130 19.23 -0.75 -24.03
CA ARG A 130 20.24 0.06 -24.73
C ARG A 130 19.72 0.37 -26.13
N ASP A 131 19.68 1.64 -26.50
CA ASP A 131 19.13 2.09 -27.80
C ASP A 131 17.74 1.49 -28.11
N GLY A 132 16.89 1.38 -27.08
CA GLY A 132 15.55 0.80 -27.18
C GLY A 132 15.51 -0.74 -27.32
N ARG A 133 16.66 -1.43 -27.35
CA ARG A 133 16.73 -2.89 -27.36
C ARG A 133 16.85 -3.43 -25.94
N ARG A 134 16.00 -4.39 -25.59
CA ARG A 134 16.05 -5.07 -24.29
C ARG A 134 17.34 -5.89 -24.20
N LEU A 135 18.11 -5.67 -23.14
CA LEU A 135 19.33 -6.42 -22.84
C LEU A 135 19.08 -7.51 -21.81
N ASP A 136 18.40 -7.18 -20.72
CA ASP A 136 18.21 -8.08 -19.58
C ASP A 136 16.93 -7.77 -18.79
N THR A 137 16.52 -8.67 -17.91
CA THR A 137 15.35 -8.50 -17.04
C THR A 137 15.58 -9.14 -15.67
N GLY A 138 15.43 -8.35 -14.61
CA GLY A 138 15.41 -8.82 -13.22
C GLY A 138 14.01 -8.65 -12.62
N SER A 139 13.64 -9.49 -11.66
CA SER A 139 12.35 -9.36 -10.96
C SER A 139 12.40 -9.84 -9.51
N ARG A 140 11.54 -9.26 -8.66
CA ARG A 140 11.27 -9.71 -7.29
C ARG A 140 9.79 -9.56 -6.97
N THR A 141 9.25 -10.46 -6.16
CA THR A 141 7.86 -10.38 -5.68
C THR A 141 7.82 -9.74 -4.31
N VAL A 142 6.85 -8.85 -4.10
CA VAL A 142 6.45 -8.31 -2.81
C VAL A 142 5.03 -8.82 -2.54
N SER A 143 4.78 -9.36 -1.35
CA SER A 143 3.49 -9.93 -0.97
C SER A 143 3.00 -9.29 0.33
N GLY A 144 1.67 -9.27 0.53
CA GLY A 144 1.05 -8.73 1.74
C GLY A 144 1.11 -7.21 1.82
N VAL A 145 0.96 -6.51 0.69
CA VAL A 145 1.01 -5.04 0.64
C VAL A 145 -0.15 -4.42 1.44
N ASP A 146 -1.28 -5.11 1.54
CA ASP A 146 -2.44 -4.79 2.39
C ASP A 146 -2.15 -4.81 3.89
N SER A 147 -1.05 -5.45 4.33
CA SER A 147 -0.63 -5.48 5.73
C SER A 147 0.28 -4.32 6.12
N LEU A 148 0.73 -3.52 5.14
CA LEU A 148 1.57 -2.36 5.42
C LEU A 148 0.77 -1.30 6.19
N VAL A 149 1.18 -1.00 7.42
CA VAL A 149 0.52 0.00 8.26
C VAL A 149 0.81 1.41 7.71
N PRO A 150 -0.21 2.20 7.34
CA PRO A 150 -0.06 3.59 6.93
C PRO A 150 0.60 4.44 8.01
N GLU A 151 1.36 5.47 7.62
CA GLU A 151 2.09 6.31 8.58
C GLU A 151 1.17 6.98 9.61
N TYR A 152 -0.03 7.39 9.21
CA TYR A 152 -1.00 8.03 10.11
C TYR A 152 -1.61 7.05 11.12
N GLU A 153 -1.60 5.75 10.83
CA GLU A 153 -2.02 4.67 11.75
C GLU A 153 -0.87 4.20 12.65
N ARG A 154 0.39 4.54 12.32
CA ARG A 154 1.55 4.20 13.16
C ARG A 154 1.63 5.12 14.38
N THR A 155 0.93 4.73 15.44
CA THR A 155 1.24 5.20 16.79
C THR A 155 1.95 4.10 17.56
N PRO A 156 3.00 4.42 18.32
CA PRO A 156 3.52 3.53 19.35
C PRO A 156 2.74 3.65 20.67
N VAL A 157 1.76 4.56 20.76
CA VAL A 157 0.95 4.73 21.97
C VAL A 157 -0.33 3.94 21.85
N ALA A 158 -0.51 3.00 22.77
CA ALA A 158 -1.70 2.16 22.88
C ALA A 158 -2.20 2.18 24.32
N PHE A 159 -3.43 1.70 24.51
CA PHE A 159 -3.88 1.37 25.85
C PHE A 159 -2.97 0.32 26.49
N HIS A 160 -2.60 0.53 27.75
CA HIS A 160 -1.67 -0.35 28.46
C HIS A 160 -2.32 -1.72 28.70
N ASP A 161 -1.67 -2.77 28.18
CA ASP A 161 -2.01 -4.15 28.49
C ASP A 161 -1.19 -4.61 29.70
N PHE A 162 -1.87 -4.90 30.81
CA PHE A 162 -1.26 -5.37 32.04
C PHE A 162 -0.93 -6.86 31.93
N ALA A 163 0.15 -7.17 31.22
CA ALA A 163 0.56 -8.55 30.95
C ALA A 163 0.62 -9.40 32.24
N GLY A 164 -0.21 -10.44 32.30
CA GLY A 164 -0.24 -11.43 33.38
C GLY A 164 -1.07 -11.06 34.61
N ALA A 165 -1.80 -9.94 34.58
CA ALA A 165 -2.81 -9.60 35.57
C ALA A 165 -4.15 -9.35 34.88
N ASP A 166 -5.26 -9.86 35.42
CA ASP A 166 -6.61 -9.56 34.94
C ASP A 166 -7.06 -8.16 35.40
N LEU A 167 -6.25 -7.13 35.08
CA LEU A 167 -6.55 -5.73 35.38
C LEU A 167 -7.30 -5.10 34.21
N PRO A 168 -8.44 -4.44 34.46
CA PRO A 168 -9.17 -3.77 33.40
C PRO A 168 -8.37 -2.56 32.91
N VAL A 169 -8.31 -2.40 31.59
CA VAL A 169 -7.65 -1.26 30.95
C VAL A 169 -8.36 0.08 31.22
N ILE A 170 -9.68 0.01 31.45
CA ILE A 170 -10.52 1.13 31.83
C ILE A 170 -11.09 0.81 33.22
N GLU A 171 -10.64 1.58 34.20
CA GLU A 171 -11.13 1.54 35.58
C GLU A 171 -12.18 2.64 35.78
N TYR A 172 -13.17 2.39 36.61
CA TYR A 172 -14.09 3.44 37.05
C TYR A 172 -14.39 3.33 38.54
N SER A 173 -14.72 4.46 39.13
CA SER A 173 -15.30 4.54 40.47
C SER A 173 -16.49 5.49 40.47
N ILE A 174 -17.43 5.27 41.39
CA ILE A 174 -18.59 6.14 41.53
C ILE A 174 -18.16 7.33 42.40
N ALA A 175 -17.99 8.49 41.78
CA ALA A 175 -17.60 9.73 42.45
C ALA A 175 -18.76 10.27 43.31
N SER A 176 -19.97 10.24 42.76
CA SER A 176 -21.19 10.64 43.48
C SER A 176 -22.43 10.01 42.87
N VAL A 177 -23.49 9.93 43.66
CA VAL A 177 -24.84 9.57 43.21
C VAL A 177 -25.79 10.65 43.70
N SER A 178 -26.58 11.19 42.76
CA SER A 178 -27.70 12.09 43.02
C SER A 178 -28.98 11.44 42.49
N ALA A 179 -30.15 12.00 42.82
CA ALA A 179 -31.44 11.32 42.74
C ALA A 179 -31.64 10.35 41.55
N ASP A 180 -31.29 10.79 40.33
CA ASP A 180 -31.45 10.01 39.09
C ASP A 180 -30.14 9.88 38.28
N GLU A 181 -28.99 10.29 38.82
CA GLU A 181 -27.71 10.35 38.10
C GLU A 181 -26.54 9.84 38.95
N ALA A 182 -25.63 9.11 38.30
CA ALA A 182 -24.35 8.70 38.85
C ALA A 182 -23.20 9.39 38.10
N THR A 183 -22.26 9.98 38.84
CA THR A 183 -21.00 10.49 38.29
C THR A 183 -19.91 9.44 38.45
N LEU A 184 -19.25 9.11 37.35
CA LEU A 184 -18.19 8.12 37.27
C LEU A 184 -16.85 8.83 37.05
N ASP A 185 -15.89 8.58 37.95
CA ASP A 185 -14.48 8.88 37.73
C ASP A 185 -13.88 7.71 36.96
N VAL A 186 -13.51 7.93 35.70
CA VAL A 186 -12.96 6.90 34.81
C VAL A 186 -11.49 7.17 34.56
N THR A 187 -10.66 6.15 34.71
CA THR A 187 -9.21 6.21 34.52
C THR A 187 -8.77 5.15 33.51
N THR A 188 -7.83 5.54 32.66
CA THR A 188 -7.19 4.64 31.69
C THR A 188 -5.68 4.76 31.76
N TYR A 189 -4.98 3.83 31.13
CA TYR A 189 -3.52 3.81 31.07
C TYR A 189 -3.09 3.76 29.61
N LEU A 190 -2.21 4.67 29.20
CA LEU A 190 -1.65 4.72 27.85
C LEU A 190 -0.14 4.61 27.93
N THR A 191 0.46 3.73 27.14
CA THR A 191 1.91 3.53 27.13
C THR A 191 2.47 3.78 25.74
N ASN A 192 3.54 4.57 25.66
CA ASN A 192 4.34 4.68 24.45
C ASN A 192 5.39 3.57 24.40
N THR A 193 5.18 2.55 23.56
CA THR A 193 6.11 1.43 23.41
C THR A 193 7.18 1.66 22.33
N GLY A 194 7.23 2.85 21.75
CA GLY A 194 8.12 3.21 20.66
C GLY A 194 9.36 3.95 21.13
N ASP A 195 10.29 4.18 20.19
CA ASP A 195 11.57 4.85 20.45
C ASP A 195 11.51 6.39 20.30
N ALA A 196 10.35 6.93 19.92
CA ALA A 196 10.14 8.36 19.70
C ALA A 196 8.94 8.90 20.50
N PRO A 197 8.96 10.18 20.92
CA PRO A 197 7.81 10.82 21.54
C PRO A 197 6.59 10.81 20.60
N ALA A 198 5.41 10.75 21.21
CA ALA A 198 4.14 10.85 20.51
C ALA A 198 3.38 12.08 20.98
N ASP A 199 3.08 12.99 20.05
CA ASP A 199 2.37 14.24 20.30
C ASP A 199 0.92 14.19 19.78
N ASP A 200 0.17 15.26 20.05
CA ASP A 200 -1.20 15.50 19.56
C ASP A 200 -2.19 14.36 19.86
N LEU A 201 -2.02 13.75 21.03
CA LEU A 201 -2.89 12.68 21.51
C LEU A 201 -4.11 13.23 22.23
N ARG A 202 -5.27 12.68 21.89
CA ARG A 202 -6.56 13.02 22.47
C ARG A 202 -7.35 11.76 22.79
N PHE A 203 -7.85 11.70 24.00
CA PHE A 203 -8.66 10.61 24.51
C PHE A 203 -10.14 11.01 24.49
N VAL A 204 -11.00 10.19 23.91
CA VAL A 204 -12.45 10.37 23.93
C VAL A 204 -13.08 9.21 24.68
N LEU A 205 -13.84 9.53 25.71
CA LEU A 205 -14.56 8.55 26.52
C LEU A 205 -16.06 8.73 26.35
N LYS A 206 -16.78 7.62 26.16
CA LYS A 206 -18.24 7.60 26.01
C LYS A 206 -18.84 6.58 26.97
N ALA A 207 -19.95 6.95 27.62
CA ALA A 207 -20.85 5.98 28.24
C ALA A 207 -22.04 5.74 27.32
N ARG A 208 -22.26 4.49 26.93
CA ARG A 208 -23.40 4.08 26.12
C ARG A 208 -24.27 3.11 26.89
N GLN A 209 -25.54 3.47 27.08
CA GLN A 209 -26.49 2.66 27.83
C GLN A 209 -26.70 1.33 27.13
N ASN A 210 -26.61 0.24 27.90
CA ASN A 210 -26.98 -1.07 27.43
C ASN A 210 -28.49 -1.17 27.15
N GLY A 211 -28.88 -1.96 26.15
CA GLY A 211 -30.27 -2.13 25.71
C GLY A 211 -30.76 -1.10 24.68
N SER A 212 -30.44 0.18 24.83
CA SER A 212 -30.87 1.24 23.87
C SER A 212 -29.77 1.69 22.91
N ASN A 213 -28.50 1.44 23.23
CA ASN A 213 -27.32 1.95 22.52
C ASN A 213 -27.23 3.49 22.46
N VAL A 214 -27.99 4.21 23.29
CA VAL A 214 -27.90 5.67 23.40
C VAL A 214 -26.64 6.05 24.18
N VAL A 215 -25.87 7.00 23.65
CA VAL A 215 -24.74 7.60 24.37
C VAL A 215 -25.32 8.53 25.44
N ALA A 216 -25.14 8.15 26.70
CA ALA A 216 -25.62 8.92 27.85
C ALA A 216 -24.72 10.12 28.13
N ASP A 217 -23.40 9.95 27.98
CA ASP A 217 -22.44 11.04 28.11
C ASP A 217 -21.16 10.79 27.29
N ARG A 218 -20.45 11.87 26.95
CA ARG A 218 -19.19 11.85 26.24
C ARG A 218 -18.30 13.01 26.70
N THR A 219 -17.07 12.67 27.07
CA THR A 219 -16.03 13.64 27.38
C THR A 219 -14.79 13.43 26.53
N THR A 220 -13.89 14.43 26.53
CA THR A 220 -12.67 14.44 25.75
C THR A 220 -11.55 15.03 26.59
N VAL A 221 -10.41 14.36 26.63
CA VAL A 221 -9.22 14.73 27.41
C VAL A 221 -8.05 14.89 26.44
N ASP A 222 -7.37 16.02 26.50
CA ASP A 222 -6.10 16.21 25.80
C ASP A 222 -5.00 15.48 26.59
N VAL A 223 -4.42 14.45 25.97
CA VAL A 223 -3.32 13.68 26.56
C VAL A 223 -1.99 14.39 26.30
N GLY A 224 -1.88 15.09 25.16
CA GLY A 224 -0.70 15.86 24.80
C GLY A 224 0.44 14.96 24.32
N ARG A 225 1.64 15.14 24.91
CA ARG A 225 2.85 14.41 24.56
C ARG A 225 3.09 13.25 25.53
N VAL A 226 3.48 12.10 25.00
CA VAL A 226 3.94 10.93 25.78
C VAL A 226 5.33 10.52 25.29
N ASP A 227 6.31 10.53 26.18
CA ASP A 227 7.70 10.20 25.86
C ASP A 227 7.93 8.68 25.72
N PRO A 228 9.01 8.23 25.03
CA PRO A 228 9.34 6.81 24.88
C PRO A 228 9.38 6.05 26.22
N GLY A 229 8.65 4.94 26.31
CA GLY A 229 8.57 4.10 27.51
C GLY A 229 7.74 4.70 28.66
N GLU A 230 7.16 5.88 28.48
CA GLU A 230 6.29 6.51 29.47
C GLU A 230 4.89 5.86 29.44
N THR A 231 4.32 5.66 30.63
CA THR A 231 2.90 5.35 30.81
C THR A 231 2.24 6.55 31.48
N VAL A 232 1.23 7.11 30.81
CA VAL A 232 0.39 8.19 31.36
C VAL A 232 -0.97 7.64 31.76
N THR A 233 -1.65 8.35 32.66
CA THR A 233 -2.91 7.92 33.27
C THR A 233 -4.00 8.97 33.09
N PRO A 234 -4.63 9.06 31.90
CA PRO A 234 -5.73 10.01 31.68
C PRO A 234 -6.95 9.65 32.53
N THR A 235 -7.51 10.66 33.19
CA THR A 235 -8.75 10.57 33.98
C THR A 235 -9.83 11.48 33.39
N ALA A 236 -11.07 11.03 33.42
CA ALA A 236 -12.22 11.77 32.94
C ALA A 236 -13.47 11.48 33.79
N GLU A 237 -14.35 12.46 33.91
CA GLU A 237 -15.66 12.31 34.55
C GLU A 237 -16.73 12.05 33.49
N LEU A 238 -17.65 11.14 33.78
CA LEU A 238 -18.89 10.93 33.04
C LEU A 238 -20.09 11.02 33.98
N THR A 239 -21.17 11.67 33.56
CA THR A 239 -22.43 11.69 34.32
C THR A 239 -23.51 10.96 33.54
N VAL A 240 -24.04 9.89 34.12
CA VAL A 240 -25.01 9.00 33.46
C VAL A 240 -26.25 8.83 34.32
N PRO A 241 -27.43 8.54 33.73
CA PRO A 241 -28.59 8.12 34.50
C PRO A 241 -28.31 6.91 35.39
N ASP A 242 -28.72 6.97 36.67
CA ASP A 242 -28.54 5.87 37.61
C ASP A 242 -29.45 4.68 37.28
N GLY A 243 -29.08 3.48 37.75
CA GLY A 243 -29.89 2.26 37.64
C GLY A 243 -29.82 1.53 36.29
N TYR A 244 -28.84 1.86 35.44
CA TYR A 244 -28.60 1.17 34.17
C TYR A 244 -27.15 0.69 34.06
N ASP A 245 -26.93 -0.35 33.26
CA ASP A 245 -25.58 -0.76 32.90
C ASP A 245 -25.12 -0.05 31.63
N TYR A 246 -23.83 0.31 31.58
CA TYR A 246 -23.23 1.08 30.50
C TYR A 246 -22.01 0.38 29.92
N TYR A 247 -21.82 0.50 28.61
CA TYR A 247 -20.52 0.30 27.98
C TYR A 247 -19.71 1.59 28.11
N LEU A 248 -18.48 1.47 28.62
CA LEU A 248 -17.48 2.53 28.62
C LEU A 248 -16.58 2.32 27.40
N ASP A 249 -16.77 3.12 26.36
CA ASP A 249 -16.00 3.09 25.13
C ASP A 249 -14.91 4.16 25.17
N ALA A 250 -13.65 3.74 25.20
CA ALA A 250 -12.45 4.55 25.17
C ALA A 250 -11.86 4.58 23.76
N ILE A 251 -11.59 5.76 23.21
CA ILE A 251 -11.08 5.95 21.85
C ILE A 251 -9.89 6.89 21.90
N LEU A 252 -8.72 6.40 21.50
CA LEU A 252 -7.50 7.19 21.38
C LEU A 252 -7.38 7.75 19.97
N TRP A 253 -7.15 9.06 19.88
CA TRP A 253 -6.92 9.79 18.64
C TRP A 253 -5.51 10.37 18.63
N ARG A 254 -4.91 10.40 17.44
CA ARG A 254 -3.77 11.28 17.13
C ARG A 254 -4.20 12.21 16.00
N GLY A 255 -4.29 13.50 16.28
CA GLY A 255 -4.93 14.45 15.36
C GLY A 255 -6.36 14.00 15.00
N ASP A 256 -6.59 13.70 13.71
CA ASP A 256 -7.88 13.27 13.16
C ASP A 256 -7.99 11.75 12.91
N THR A 257 -6.99 10.97 13.34
CA THR A 257 -6.97 9.51 13.16
C THR A 257 -7.29 8.80 14.48
N VAL A 258 -8.19 7.81 14.44
CA VAL A 258 -8.36 6.84 15.54
C VAL A 258 -7.19 5.87 15.49
N VAL A 259 -6.46 5.75 16.60
CA VAL A 259 -5.25 4.94 16.65
C VAL A 259 -5.36 3.74 17.60
N ASP A 260 -6.29 3.77 18.56
CA ASP A 260 -6.61 2.63 19.42
C ASP A 260 -8.03 2.77 20.02
N THR A 261 -8.64 1.65 20.40
CA THR A 261 -9.96 1.62 21.06
C THR A 261 -10.02 0.53 22.11
N GLN A 262 -10.60 0.84 23.26
CA GLN A 262 -10.88 -0.13 24.31
C GLN A 262 -12.30 -0.01 24.86
N ARG A 263 -12.81 -1.12 25.39
CA ARG A 263 -14.14 -1.20 25.98
C ARG A 263 -14.07 -1.80 27.38
N SER A 264 -14.88 -1.25 28.27
CA SER A 264 -15.20 -1.81 29.58
C SER A 264 -16.70 -1.63 29.85
N VAL A 265 -17.14 -2.06 31.02
CA VAL A 265 -18.54 -2.02 31.45
C VAL A 265 -18.65 -1.35 32.81
N ALA A 266 -19.69 -0.56 32.98
CA ALA A 266 -20.10 -0.01 34.27
C ALA A 266 -21.46 -0.57 34.65
N ASN A 267 -21.48 -1.42 35.67
CA ASN A 267 -22.68 -2.10 36.13
C ASN A 267 -23.32 -1.32 37.28
N LEU A 268 -24.21 -0.38 36.94
CA LEU A 268 -24.96 0.43 37.91
C LEU A 268 -26.41 -0.06 38.06
N GLY A 269 -26.87 -0.93 37.15
CA GLY A 269 -28.22 -1.47 37.15
C GLY A 269 -28.39 -2.65 38.10
N PRO A 270 -29.63 -2.91 38.56
CA PRO A 270 -29.95 -4.12 39.30
C PRO A 270 -29.96 -5.33 38.37
N GLY A 271 -29.15 -6.36 38.65
CA GLY A 271 -29.14 -7.59 37.85
C GLY A 271 -27.81 -8.33 37.88
N THR A 272 -27.60 -9.20 36.90
CA THR A 272 -26.36 -10.00 36.73
C THR A 272 -25.16 -9.16 36.26
N GLY A 273 -25.38 -7.89 35.87
CA GLY A 273 -24.38 -7.00 35.28
C GLY A 273 -23.96 -7.44 33.87
N LEU A 274 -23.25 -6.55 33.17
CA LEU A 274 -22.58 -6.83 31.92
C LEU A 274 -21.19 -7.40 32.16
N SER A 275 -20.74 -8.22 31.22
CA SER A 275 -19.34 -8.55 30.99
C SER A 275 -18.88 -8.04 29.62
N VAL A 276 -17.57 -7.80 29.48
CA VAL A 276 -16.97 -7.26 28.24
C VAL A 276 -17.05 -8.28 27.08
N ASP A 277 -17.10 -9.57 27.39
CA ASP A 277 -17.08 -10.69 26.44
C ASP A 277 -18.44 -11.34 26.18
N GLU A 278 -19.55 -10.73 26.63
CA GLU A 278 -20.87 -11.28 26.36
C GLU A 278 -21.26 -11.12 24.87
N PRO A 279 -21.60 -12.22 24.16
CA PRO A 279 -22.12 -12.11 22.81
C PRO A 279 -23.41 -11.30 22.86
N THR A 280 -23.45 -10.21 22.10
CA THR A 280 -24.66 -9.40 21.95
C THR A 280 -25.73 -10.27 21.29
N ASP A 281 -26.72 -10.71 22.08
CA ASP A 281 -27.98 -11.20 21.53
C ASP A 281 -28.62 -10.04 20.76
N THR A 282 -28.34 -10.02 19.46
CA THR A 282 -28.93 -9.06 18.53
C THR A 282 -30.38 -9.50 18.32
N ASP A 283 -31.26 -9.15 19.24
CA ASP A 283 -32.69 -9.11 18.96
C ASP A 283 -32.92 -7.98 17.96
N GLY A 284 -32.72 -8.33 16.68
CA GLY A 284 -33.00 -7.46 15.57
C GLY A 284 -34.41 -6.90 15.70
N PHE A 285 -34.51 -5.59 15.60
CA PHE A 285 -35.75 -4.84 15.48
C PHE A 285 -36.69 -5.50 14.46
N ARG A 286 -37.68 -6.26 14.94
CA ARG A 286 -38.76 -6.84 14.12
C ARG A 286 -39.85 -5.78 13.99
N SER A 287 -39.81 -5.01 12.92
CA SER A 287 -40.98 -4.26 12.47
C SER A 287 -41.82 -5.16 11.57
N GLY A 288 -42.93 -5.63 12.09
CA GLY A 288 -43.84 -6.53 11.40
C GLY A 288 -45.08 -6.76 12.24
N ASP A 289 -45.84 -5.70 12.50
CA ASP A 289 -47.31 -5.76 12.60
C ASP A 289 -47.87 -4.34 12.71
N PHE A 290 -48.07 -3.73 11.55
CA PHE A 290 -49.19 -2.83 11.35
C PHE A 290 -49.95 -3.36 10.13
N ALA A 291 -50.91 -4.24 10.40
CA ALA A 291 -52.02 -4.50 9.51
C ALA A 291 -53.30 -4.35 10.34
N ASP A 292 -54.14 -3.42 9.90
CA ASP A 292 -55.44 -3.07 10.47
C ASP A 292 -56.35 -4.29 10.69
N ASP A 293 -56.65 -4.61 11.95
CA ASP A 293 -57.81 -5.44 12.29
C ASP A 293 -59.07 -4.57 12.37
N GLY A 294 -59.57 -4.19 11.20
CA GLY A 294 -60.95 -3.78 11.00
C GLY A 294 -61.87 -5.00 11.08
N GLY A 295 -62.56 -5.17 12.21
CA GLY A 295 -63.34 -6.37 12.50
C GLY A 295 -64.63 -6.57 11.69
N ALA A 296 -65.18 -7.79 11.77
CA ALA A 296 -66.59 -8.09 12.08
C ALA A 296 -66.98 -9.53 11.70
N GLY A 297 -67.65 -10.22 12.64
CA GLY A 297 -68.86 -11.02 12.45
C GLY A 297 -68.98 -12.02 11.27
N ARG A 298 -69.06 -13.31 11.61
CA ARG A 298 -69.72 -14.40 10.83
C ARG A 298 -71.26 -14.17 10.77
N PRO A 299 -72.12 -14.78 9.91
CA PRO A 299 -72.04 -15.96 8.99
C PRO A 299 -72.80 -15.72 7.63
N PRO A 300 -73.34 -16.68 6.82
CA PRO A 300 -73.19 -18.16 6.67
C PRO A 300 -72.97 -18.66 5.19
N GLU A 301 -72.94 -19.99 5.02
CA GLU A 301 -72.79 -20.82 3.80
C GLU A 301 -73.82 -20.59 2.66
N ARG A 302 -73.39 -20.76 1.38
CA ARG A 302 -74.10 -21.57 0.35
C ARG A 302 -73.44 -21.69 -1.04
N THR A 303 -73.45 -22.94 -1.52
CA THR A 303 -73.81 -23.44 -2.88
C THR A 303 -72.87 -23.30 -4.09
N GLU A 304 -72.92 -24.39 -4.85
CA GLU A 304 -72.28 -24.82 -6.09
C GLU A 304 -72.38 -23.89 -7.31
N ALA A 305 -71.46 -24.18 -8.25
CA ALA A 305 -71.63 -24.23 -9.71
C ALA A 305 -71.22 -23.02 -10.59
N ALA A 306 -70.42 -23.41 -11.59
CA ALA A 306 -70.34 -22.96 -12.98
C ALA A 306 -69.62 -21.65 -13.37
N ALA A 307 -68.73 -21.85 -14.35
CA ALA A 307 -68.12 -20.95 -15.34
C ALA A 307 -68.79 -19.58 -15.58
N ASP A 308 -67.98 -18.52 -15.70
CA ASP A 308 -67.59 -17.87 -16.97
C ASP A 308 -67.05 -16.44 -16.70
N GLY A 309 -66.11 -16.00 -17.53
CA GLY A 309 -65.93 -14.60 -17.92
C GLY A 309 -65.31 -13.59 -16.94
N GLY A 310 -64.08 -13.14 -17.27
CA GLY A 310 -63.82 -11.70 -17.37
C GLY A 310 -62.64 -11.12 -16.59
N GLY A 311 -61.65 -10.61 -17.33
CA GLY A 311 -60.98 -9.35 -16.99
C GLY A 311 -59.57 -9.45 -16.40
N GLN A 312 -58.57 -9.54 -17.28
CA GLN A 312 -57.17 -9.31 -16.94
C GLN A 312 -56.75 -7.89 -17.36
N PRO A 313 -56.28 -7.02 -16.45
CA PRO A 313 -55.51 -5.84 -16.78
C PRO A 313 -54.02 -6.13 -16.53
N GLY A 314 -53.04 -5.93 -17.42
CA GLY A 314 -53.01 -5.15 -18.65
C GLY A 314 -51.84 -4.17 -18.62
N PHE A 315 -50.58 -4.66 -18.62
CA PHE A 315 -49.41 -3.84 -18.94
C PHE A 315 -48.67 -4.41 -20.17
N GLY A 316 -49.29 -4.12 -21.30
CA GLY A 316 -48.71 -3.64 -22.55
C GLY A 316 -47.28 -4.04 -22.93
N VAL A 317 -47.24 -4.78 -24.04
CA VAL A 317 -46.10 -5.09 -24.92
C VAL A 317 -45.54 -3.91 -25.77
N PRO A 318 -46.04 -2.65 -25.82
CA PRO A 318 -45.50 -1.68 -26.78
C PRO A 318 -44.18 -1.01 -26.34
N VAL A 319 -43.70 -1.18 -25.11
CA VAL A 319 -42.44 -0.55 -24.65
C VAL A 319 -41.20 -1.29 -25.17
N ALA A 320 -41.30 -2.60 -25.41
CA ALA A 320 -40.15 -3.40 -25.87
C ALA A 320 -39.77 -3.13 -27.35
N LEU A 321 -40.72 -2.71 -28.19
CA LEU A 321 -40.48 -2.46 -29.62
C LEU A 321 -39.86 -1.09 -29.93
N ALA A 322 -40.02 -0.10 -29.04
CA ALA A 322 -39.41 1.22 -29.23
C ALA A 322 -37.88 1.21 -28.99
N GLY A 323 -37.40 0.36 -28.06
CA GLY A 323 -35.96 0.22 -27.78
C GLY A 323 -35.15 -0.42 -28.90
N LEU A 324 -35.76 -1.35 -29.65
CA LEU A 324 -35.09 -2.06 -30.75
C LEU A 324 -34.96 -1.20 -32.03
N LEU A 325 -35.84 -0.22 -32.25
CA LEU A 325 -35.74 0.69 -33.39
C LEU A 325 -34.70 1.80 -33.18
N ALA A 326 -34.49 2.24 -31.93
CA ALA A 326 -33.48 3.25 -31.60
C ALA A 326 -32.04 2.74 -31.78
N THR A 327 -31.77 1.48 -31.44
CA THR A 327 -30.45 0.85 -31.59
C THR A 327 -30.09 0.58 -33.06
N ALA A 328 -31.06 0.19 -33.89
CA ALA A 328 -30.84 -0.03 -35.33
C ALA A 328 -30.55 1.27 -36.11
N LEU A 329 -31.15 2.40 -35.72
CA LEU A 329 -30.90 3.70 -36.36
C LEU A 329 -29.57 4.31 -35.96
N PHE A 330 -29.09 4.08 -34.73
CA PHE A 330 -27.78 4.59 -34.28
C PHE A 330 -26.63 3.83 -34.94
N ALA A 331 -26.75 2.51 -35.11
CA ALA A 331 -25.75 1.69 -35.78
C ALA A 331 -25.57 2.05 -37.28
N ARG A 332 -26.62 2.56 -37.93
CA ARG A 332 -26.57 2.96 -39.34
C ARG A 332 -25.90 4.33 -39.58
N ARG A 333 -25.79 5.16 -38.54
CA ARG A 333 -25.16 6.49 -38.63
C ARG A 333 -23.64 6.46 -38.43
N LEU A 334 -23.12 5.41 -37.80
CA LEU A 334 -21.68 5.17 -37.57
C LEU A 334 -20.99 4.36 -38.69
N ARG A 335 -21.74 3.96 -39.72
CA ARG A 335 -21.22 3.22 -40.90
C ARG A 335 -21.39 3.99 -42.22
N ARG A 336 -21.51 5.32 -42.17
CA ARG A 336 -21.38 6.19 -43.35
C ARG A 336 -20.23 7.15 -43.14
#